data_AF-A0A1H9W0L0-F1
#
_entry.id   AF-A0A1H9W0L0-F1
#
_cell.length_a   1.000
_cell.length_b   1.000
_cell.length_c   1.000
_cell.angle_alpha   90.00
_cell.angle_beta   90.00
_cell.angle_gamma   90.00
#
_symmetry.space_group_name_H-M   'P 1'
#
loop_
_entity.id
_entity.type
_entity.pdbx_description
1 polymer ?
#
loop_
_entity_poly.entity_id
_entity_poly.type
_entity_poly.pdbx_seq_one_letter_code
_entity_poly.pdbx_strand_id
1 'polypeptide(L)'
;MPPRGRPTGPTPQAEALIVRHGPVFDHFAHRWCLKAELPDGTQATTIFDLDPGLSTAHLHPAAIPTYSVVLTRTDTVRLTAVCHTQGRTATFTSTGTRLTVTHAPDGITMTSATRNHQLTLTYHHHTATALAVITGELADRMPITHHKAVS
;
A
#
# COMPACT_ATOMS: atom_id res chain seq x y z
N MET A 1 -31.78 -10.29 -40.57
CA MET A 1 -31.01 -9.04 -40.33
C MET A 1 -31.32 -8.59 -38.90
N PRO A 2 -30.44 -8.77 -37.91
CA PRO A 2 -30.72 -8.33 -36.54
C PRO A 2 -30.21 -6.89 -36.31
N PRO A 3 -30.85 -6.07 -35.47
CA PRO A 3 -30.30 -4.78 -35.09
C PRO A 3 -29.25 -4.98 -33.98
N ARG A 4 -28.01 -4.60 -34.27
CA ARG A 4 -26.95 -4.43 -33.26
C ARG A 4 -27.00 -3.00 -32.75
N GLY A 5 -27.68 -2.78 -31.64
CA GLY A 5 -27.52 -1.58 -30.80
C GLY A 5 -26.67 -1.93 -29.60
N ARG A 6 -25.36 -1.70 -29.69
CA ARG A 6 -24.41 -1.79 -28.58
C ARG A 6 -24.55 -0.51 -27.74
N PRO A 7 -24.66 -0.57 -26.40
CA PRO A 7 -24.52 0.63 -25.60
C PRO A 7 -23.07 1.12 -25.70
N THR A 8 -22.89 2.32 -26.26
CA THR A 8 -21.66 3.11 -26.15
C THR A 8 -21.71 3.89 -24.85
N GLY A 9 -21.09 3.34 -23.81
CA GLY A 9 -20.71 4.09 -22.62
C GLY A 9 -19.28 3.67 -22.25
N PRO A 10 -18.46 4.57 -21.68
CA PRO A 10 -17.22 4.15 -21.07
C PRO A 10 -17.59 3.20 -19.93
N THR A 11 -17.35 1.91 -20.12
CA THR A 11 -17.26 0.97 -18.99
C THR A 11 -16.26 1.57 -18.01
N PRO A 12 -16.62 1.82 -16.73
CA PRO A 12 -15.63 2.19 -15.74
C PRO A 12 -14.60 1.06 -15.78
N GLN A 13 -13.37 1.41 -16.18
CA GLN A 13 -12.25 0.51 -16.21
C GLN A 13 -12.08 0.10 -14.75
N ALA A 14 -12.67 -1.04 -14.38
CA ALA A 14 -12.73 -1.51 -13.02
C ALA A 14 -11.33 -1.36 -12.43
N GLU A 15 -11.20 -0.59 -11.35
CA GLU A 15 -9.98 -0.44 -10.56
C GLU A 15 -9.48 -1.86 -10.28
N ALA A 16 -8.55 -2.33 -11.10
CA ALA A 16 -8.16 -3.72 -11.10
C ALA A 16 -7.22 -3.91 -9.90
N LEU A 17 -7.81 -4.25 -8.76
CA LEU A 17 -7.10 -4.78 -7.62
C LEU A 17 -6.43 -6.09 -8.06
N ILE A 18 -5.11 -6.08 -8.20
CA ILE A 18 -4.32 -7.29 -8.45
C ILE A 18 -3.71 -7.74 -7.12
N VAL A 19 -4.50 -8.41 -6.28
CA VAL A 19 -3.92 -9.16 -5.15
C VAL A 19 -3.32 -10.44 -5.72
N ARG A 20 -2.00 -10.48 -5.88
CA ARG A 20 -1.28 -11.73 -6.15
C ARG A 20 -0.80 -12.31 -4.83
N HIS A 21 -1.57 -13.20 -4.24
CA HIS A 21 -1.07 -14.12 -3.23
C HIS A 21 -0.51 -15.34 -3.96
N GLY A 22 0.81 -15.51 -3.97
CA GLY A 22 1.42 -16.66 -4.64
C GLY A 22 2.95 -16.66 -4.58
N PRO A 23 3.58 -17.85 -4.53
CA PRO A 23 5.03 -17.98 -4.46
C PRO A 23 5.63 -17.57 -5.80
N VAL A 24 6.11 -16.34 -5.89
CA VAL A 24 6.85 -15.88 -7.06
C VAL A 24 8.32 -16.21 -6.80
N PHE A 25 8.71 -17.41 -7.22
CA PHE A 25 10.08 -17.95 -7.22
C PHE A 25 10.74 -18.07 -5.84
N ASP A 26 10.57 -19.23 -5.19
CA ASP A 26 11.31 -19.81 -4.04
C ASP A 26 11.70 -18.96 -2.81
N HIS A 27 11.54 -17.63 -2.79
CA HIS A 27 12.12 -16.74 -1.77
C HIS A 27 11.21 -15.56 -1.38
N PHE A 28 10.03 -15.38 -2.01
CA PHE A 28 9.09 -14.29 -1.70
C PHE A 28 7.68 -14.83 -1.38
N ALA A 29 7.44 -15.25 -0.14
CA ALA A 29 6.15 -15.86 0.22
C ALA A 29 5.00 -14.85 0.38
N HIS A 30 5.27 -13.55 0.54
CA HIS A 30 4.28 -12.56 0.98
C HIS A 30 4.49 -11.18 0.32
N ARG A 31 4.07 -11.07 -0.94
CA ARG A 31 4.08 -9.82 -1.72
C ARG A 31 2.65 -9.42 -2.09
N TRP A 32 2.29 -8.16 -1.87
CA TRP A 32 1.04 -7.57 -2.38
C TRP A 32 1.37 -6.45 -3.36
N CYS A 33 0.56 -6.35 -4.42
CA CYS A 33 0.66 -5.29 -5.41
C CYS A 33 -0.65 -4.51 -5.42
N LEU A 34 -0.57 -3.19 -5.32
CA LEU A 34 -1.73 -2.33 -5.35
C LEU A 34 -1.54 -1.26 -6.42
N LYS A 35 -2.53 -1.09 -7.31
CA LYS A 35 -2.51 0.01 -8.28
C LYS A 35 -2.81 1.33 -7.58
N ALA A 36 -2.28 2.42 -8.09
CA ALA A 36 -2.48 3.77 -7.59
C ALA A 36 -2.36 4.74 -8.76
N GLU A 37 -2.69 6.00 -8.53
CA GLU A 37 -2.50 7.07 -9.51
C GLU A 37 -1.55 8.13 -8.98
N LEU A 38 -0.68 8.62 -9.84
CA LEU A 38 0.07 9.86 -9.63
C LEU A 38 -0.86 11.07 -9.77
N PRO A 39 -0.48 12.27 -9.29
CA PRO A 39 -1.33 13.46 -9.37
C PRO A 39 -1.69 13.89 -10.79
N ASP A 40 -0.92 13.44 -11.79
CA ASP A 40 -1.18 13.66 -13.21
C ASP A 40 -2.10 12.60 -13.86
N GLY A 41 -2.64 11.66 -13.06
CA GLY A 41 -3.48 10.55 -13.51
C GLY A 41 -2.71 9.34 -14.04
N THR A 42 -1.37 9.39 -14.05
CA THR A 42 -0.55 8.25 -14.47
C THR A 42 -0.69 7.09 -13.50
N GLN A 43 -0.97 5.89 -14.02
CA GLN A 43 -1.07 4.68 -13.21
C GLN A 43 0.30 4.25 -12.68
N ALA A 44 0.34 3.89 -11.41
CA ALA A 44 1.51 3.37 -10.70
C ALA A 44 1.15 2.10 -9.92
N THR A 45 2.15 1.30 -9.55
CA THR A 45 1.95 0.10 -8.73
C THR A 45 2.78 0.19 -7.47
N THR A 46 2.16 0.13 -6.31
CA THR A 46 2.84 0.03 -5.02
C THR A 46 3.01 -1.43 -4.65
N ILE A 47 4.21 -1.78 -4.17
CA ILE A 47 4.54 -3.13 -3.71
C ILE A 47 4.70 -3.12 -2.20
N PHE A 48 4.13 -4.12 -1.55
CA PHE A 48 4.30 -4.43 -0.14
C PHE A 48 4.94 -5.81 -0.04
N ASP A 49 6.07 -5.89 0.64
CA ASP A 49 6.81 -7.13 0.89
C ASP A 49 6.92 -7.36 2.38
N LEU A 50 6.55 -8.54 2.86
CA LEU A 50 6.85 -8.96 4.22
C LEU A 50 8.17 -9.71 4.23
N ASP A 51 9.10 -9.30 5.11
CA ASP A 51 10.38 -9.99 5.22
C ASP A 51 10.19 -11.46 5.61
N PRO A 52 11.07 -12.39 5.17
CA PRO A 52 10.94 -13.82 5.50
C PRO A 52 10.91 -14.11 7.00
N GLY A 53 11.61 -13.28 7.80
CA GLY A 53 11.59 -13.36 9.26
C GLY A 53 10.35 -12.77 9.93
N LEU A 54 9.42 -12.23 9.14
CA LEU A 54 8.17 -11.60 9.56
C LEU A 54 8.34 -10.39 10.49
N SER A 55 9.55 -9.88 10.68
CA SER A 55 9.85 -8.79 11.63
C SER A 55 9.52 -7.40 11.08
N THR A 56 9.53 -7.25 9.76
CA THR A 56 9.45 -5.97 9.05
C THR A 56 8.75 -6.14 7.71
N ALA A 57 8.12 -5.07 7.23
CA ALA A 57 7.60 -4.99 5.86
C ALA A 57 8.30 -3.88 5.09
N HIS A 58 8.54 -4.10 3.81
CA HIS A 58 9.01 -3.10 2.87
C HIS A 58 7.83 -2.60 2.06
N LEU A 59 7.73 -1.28 1.96
CA LEU A 59 6.73 -0.62 1.15
C LEU A 59 7.47 0.19 0.09
N HIS A 60 7.17 -0.08 -1.18
CA HIS A 60 7.77 0.55 -2.35
C HIS A 60 6.70 1.37 -3.10
N PRO A 61 6.55 2.68 -2.80
CA PRO A 61 5.65 3.55 -3.53
C PRO A 61 5.99 3.56 -5.02
N ALA A 62 5.00 3.25 -5.86
CA ALA A 62 5.17 3.12 -7.32
C ALA A 62 6.24 2.11 -7.77
N ALA A 63 6.62 1.15 -6.91
CA ALA A 63 7.68 0.16 -7.16
C ALA A 63 9.03 0.80 -7.49
N ILE A 64 9.29 2.00 -6.96
CA ILE A 64 10.55 2.72 -7.16
C ILE A 64 11.47 2.48 -5.94
N PRO A 65 12.64 1.86 -6.11
CA PRO A 65 13.52 1.50 -4.99
C PRO A 65 13.96 2.68 -4.12
N THR A 66 14.08 3.88 -4.70
CA THR A 66 14.51 5.09 -3.96
C THR A 66 13.48 5.55 -2.93
N TYR A 67 12.20 5.18 -3.08
CA TYR A 67 11.12 5.61 -2.18
C TYR A 67 10.71 4.54 -1.16
N SER A 68 11.49 3.49 -1.04
CA SER A 68 11.22 2.36 -0.16
C SER A 68 11.28 2.76 1.30
N VAL A 69 10.31 2.31 2.10
CA VAL A 69 10.34 2.43 3.56
C VAL A 69 10.20 1.07 4.21
N VAL A 70 11.00 0.85 5.25
CA VAL A 70 10.88 -0.33 6.12
C VAL A 70 9.94 0.04 7.26
N LEU A 71 8.91 -0.79 7.48
CA LEU A 71 7.90 -0.64 8.50
C LEU A 71 8.07 -1.75 9.54
N THR A 72 8.16 -1.38 10.80
CA THR A 72 8.07 -2.32 11.93
C THR A 72 6.62 -2.73 12.15
N ARG A 73 6.36 -3.76 12.98
CA ARG A 73 4.99 -4.09 13.41
C ARG A 73 4.23 -2.88 13.93
N THR A 74 4.85 -2.06 14.77
CA THR A 74 4.23 -0.86 15.32
C THR A 74 3.86 0.14 14.21
N ASP A 75 4.73 0.32 13.22
CA ASP A 75 4.44 1.18 12.08
C ASP A 75 3.31 0.63 11.21
N THR A 76 3.31 -0.69 10.97
CA THR A 76 2.25 -1.36 10.22
C THR A 76 0.90 -1.20 10.92
N VAL A 77 0.82 -1.42 12.25
CA VAL A 77 -0.40 -1.19 13.03
C VAL A 77 -0.85 0.28 12.95
N ARG A 78 0.09 1.23 13.01
CA ARG A 78 -0.23 2.66 12.86
C ARG A 78 -0.74 2.97 11.45
N LEU A 79 -0.16 2.37 10.42
CA LEU A 79 -0.59 2.51 9.03
C LEU A 79 -2.01 1.96 8.84
N THR A 80 -2.28 0.74 9.33
CA THR A 80 -3.63 0.14 9.34
C THR A 80 -4.66 1.07 9.98
N ALA A 81 -4.32 1.66 11.13
CA ALA A 81 -5.20 2.57 11.83
C ALA A 81 -5.51 3.85 11.03
N VAL A 82 -4.54 4.37 10.26
CA VAL A 82 -4.78 5.47 9.32
C VAL A 82 -5.70 5.03 8.19
N CYS A 83 -5.42 3.90 7.57
CA CYS A 83 -6.22 3.38 6.45
C CYS A 83 -7.67 3.10 6.82
N HIS A 84 -7.98 2.80 8.09
CA HIS A 84 -9.35 2.58 8.55
C HIS A 84 -10.09 3.81 9.06
N THR A 85 -9.39 4.91 9.37
CA THR A 85 -10.03 6.07 9.99
C THR A 85 -9.78 7.33 9.17
N GLN A 86 -10.84 7.84 8.54
CA GLN A 86 -10.81 9.09 7.78
C GLN A 86 -10.33 10.26 8.66
N GLY A 87 -9.57 11.18 8.07
CA GLY A 87 -9.01 12.36 8.76
C GLY A 87 -7.73 12.08 9.54
N ARG A 88 -7.20 10.85 9.51
CA ARG A 88 -5.91 10.53 10.12
C ARG A 88 -4.75 10.70 9.16
N THR A 89 -3.61 11.08 9.73
CA THR A 89 -2.32 11.13 9.06
C THR A 89 -1.27 10.43 9.90
N ALA A 90 -0.36 9.71 9.26
CA ALA A 90 0.86 9.21 9.89
C ALA A 90 2.07 9.47 9.00
N THR A 91 3.23 9.60 9.65
CA THR A 91 4.52 9.68 8.99
C THR A 91 5.42 8.54 9.47
N PHE A 92 6.13 7.94 8.53
CA PHE A 92 7.11 6.88 8.69
C PHE A 92 8.44 7.31 8.06
N THR A 93 9.56 6.91 8.64
CA THR A 93 10.89 7.31 8.18
C THR A 93 11.82 6.12 8.18
N SER A 94 12.57 5.95 7.09
CA SER A 94 13.54 4.88 6.90
C SER A 94 14.68 5.38 6.02
N THR A 95 15.92 5.32 6.51
CA THR A 95 17.16 5.52 5.73
C THR A 95 17.14 6.69 4.73
N GLY A 96 16.75 7.90 5.16
CA GLY A 96 16.71 9.08 4.29
C GLY A 96 15.47 9.19 3.39
N THR A 97 14.52 8.27 3.55
CA THR A 97 13.19 8.28 2.96
C THR A 97 12.14 8.55 4.04
N ARG A 98 11.14 9.35 3.70
CA ARG A 98 9.97 9.65 4.54
C ARG A 98 8.71 9.32 3.76
N LEU A 99 7.80 8.56 4.36
CA LEU A 99 6.46 8.31 3.84
C LEU A 99 5.44 9.00 4.74
N THR A 100 4.54 9.80 4.16
CA THR A 100 3.37 10.36 4.85
C THR A 100 2.12 9.79 4.21
N VAL A 101 1.21 9.28 5.03
CA VAL A 101 -0.04 8.67 4.59
C VAL A 101 -1.19 9.43 5.24
N THR A 102 -2.13 9.89 4.43
CA THR A 102 -3.32 10.63 4.87
C THR A 102 -4.57 9.98 4.31
N HIS A 103 -5.55 9.74 5.17
CA HIS A 103 -6.87 9.26 4.77
C HIS A 103 -7.81 10.45 4.58
N ALA A 104 -8.04 10.83 3.32
CA ALA A 104 -8.92 11.91 2.90
C ALA A 104 -10.34 11.36 2.58
N PRO A 105 -11.36 12.23 2.44
CA PRO A 105 -12.70 11.80 2.04
C PRO A 105 -12.75 11.02 0.72
N ASP A 106 -11.92 11.40 -0.25
CA ASP A 106 -11.94 10.85 -1.61
C ASP A 106 -10.97 9.67 -1.81
N GLY A 107 -10.28 9.25 -0.75
CA GLY A 107 -9.31 8.16 -0.80
C GLY A 107 -8.12 8.32 0.14
N ILE A 108 -7.07 7.56 -0.12
CA ILE A 108 -5.82 7.61 0.65
C ILE A 108 -4.72 8.21 -0.22
N THR A 109 -4.03 9.22 0.31
CA THR A 109 -2.86 9.81 -0.32
C THR A 109 -1.60 9.34 0.39
N MET A 110 -0.63 8.87 -0.38
CA MET A 110 0.71 8.50 0.07
C MET A 110 1.74 9.41 -0.57
N THR A 111 2.42 10.23 0.24
CA THR A 111 3.54 11.07 -0.21
C THR A 111 4.84 10.51 0.34
N SER A 112 5.67 9.97 -0.55
CA SER A 112 7.02 9.52 -0.23
C SER A 112 8.06 10.53 -0.71
N ALA A 113 9.05 10.83 0.10
CA ALA A 113 10.08 11.80 -0.18
C ALA A 113 11.45 11.26 0.20
N THR A 114 12.43 11.54 -0.66
CA THR A 114 13.87 11.36 -0.42
C THR A 114 14.51 12.75 -0.34
N ARG A 115 15.85 12.82 -0.22
CA ARG A 115 16.57 14.11 -0.19
C ARG A 115 16.29 15.01 -1.40
N ASN A 116 16.14 14.44 -2.60
CA ASN A 116 16.10 15.19 -3.85
C ASN A 116 14.79 15.02 -4.63
N HIS A 117 13.92 14.10 -4.20
CA HIS A 117 12.75 13.73 -4.97
C HIS A 117 11.55 13.50 -4.05
N GLN A 118 10.37 13.84 -4.54
CA GLN A 118 9.10 13.58 -3.89
C GLN A 118 8.15 12.91 -4.89
N LEU A 119 7.41 11.93 -4.40
CA LEU A 119 6.40 11.17 -5.11
C LEU A 119 5.11 11.21 -4.30
N THR A 120 4.00 11.52 -4.94
CA THR A 120 2.67 11.42 -4.33
C THR A 120 1.85 10.41 -5.12
N LEU A 121 1.13 9.55 -4.42
CA LEU A 121 0.20 8.57 -4.98
C LEU A 121 -1.16 8.74 -4.32
N THR A 122 -2.22 8.52 -5.09
CA THR A 122 -3.59 8.53 -4.62
C THR A 122 -4.24 7.19 -4.91
N TYR A 123 -4.90 6.63 -3.89
CA TYR A 123 -5.74 5.45 -4.00
C TYR A 123 -7.19 5.88 -3.82
N HIS A 124 -8.01 5.65 -4.83
CA HIS A 124 -9.44 6.01 -4.80
C HIS A 124 -10.29 4.84 -4.32
N HIS A 125 -11.47 5.16 -3.76
CA HIS A 125 -12.58 4.26 -3.42
C HIS A 125 -12.20 2.79 -3.07
N HIS A 126 -12.32 1.88 -4.04
CA HIS A 126 -12.14 0.44 -3.82
C HIS A 126 -10.67 0.10 -3.55
N THR A 127 -9.77 0.82 -4.20
CA THR A 127 -8.33 0.66 -4.03
C THR A 127 -7.87 1.14 -2.64
N ALA A 128 -8.47 2.21 -2.11
CA ALA A 128 -8.24 2.65 -0.72
C ALA A 128 -8.71 1.61 0.31
N THR A 129 -9.85 0.96 0.04
CA THR A 129 -10.36 -0.14 0.88
C THR A 129 -9.41 -1.33 0.86
N ALA A 130 -8.87 -1.70 -0.31
CA ALA A 130 -7.89 -2.76 -0.43
C ALA A 130 -6.58 -2.46 0.31
N LEU A 131 -6.13 -1.19 0.33
CA LEU A 131 -4.97 -0.77 1.11
C LEU A 131 -5.17 -1.02 2.61
N ALA A 132 -6.38 -0.75 3.14
CA ALA A 132 -6.71 -1.04 4.53
C ALA A 132 -6.65 -2.54 4.84
N VAL A 133 -7.18 -3.39 3.96
CA VAL A 133 -7.12 -4.85 4.10
C VAL A 133 -5.67 -5.36 4.11
N ILE A 134 -4.86 -4.92 3.13
CA ILE A 134 -3.45 -5.35 3.01
C ILE A 134 -2.66 -4.95 4.26
N THR A 135 -2.85 -3.73 4.74
CA THR A 135 -2.12 -3.23 5.94
C THR A 135 -2.57 -3.96 7.21
N GLY A 136 -3.86 -4.32 7.33
CA GLY A 136 -4.35 -5.22 8.37
C GLY A 136 -3.70 -6.61 8.31
N GLU A 137 -3.69 -7.24 7.14
CA GLU A 137 -3.07 -8.56 6.95
C GLU A 137 -1.57 -8.55 7.27
N LEU A 138 -0.84 -7.49 6.86
CA LEU A 138 0.56 -7.29 7.22
C LEU A 138 0.75 -7.20 8.74
N ALA A 139 -0.10 -6.45 9.43
CA ALA A 139 -0.03 -6.29 10.88
C ALA A 139 -0.28 -7.63 11.60
N ASP A 140 -1.22 -8.44 11.13
CA ASP A 140 -1.53 -9.74 11.73
C ASP A 140 -0.43 -10.79 11.52
N ARG A 141 0.26 -10.74 10.38
CA ARG A 141 1.33 -11.69 10.03
C ARG A 141 2.66 -11.44 10.76
N MET A 142 2.93 -10.21 11.20
CA MET A 142 4.14 -9.91 11.97
C MET A 142 4.02 -10.48 13.41
N PRO A 143 5.06 -11.01 14.07
CA PRO A 143 4.92 -11.52 15.43
C PRO A 143 4.81 -10.39 16.45
N ILE A 144 4.02 -10.59 17.51
CA ILE A 144 4.03 -9.72 18.69
C ILE A 144 5.33 -10.00 19.45
N THR A 145 6.22 -9.02 19.53
CA THR A 145 7.36 -9.09 20.45
C THR A 145 6.84 -9.01 21.89
N HIS A 146 6.52 -10.16 22.47
CA HIS A 146 6.34 -10.24 23.92
C HIS A 146 7.72 -10.08 24.56
N HIS A 147 8.00 -8.89 25.10
CA HIS A 147 9.03 -8.78 26.12
C HIS A 147 8.58 -9.65 27.29
N LYS A 148 9.17 -10.85 27.39
CA LYS A 148 9.08 -11.67 28.59
C LYS A 148 9.78 -10.87 29.68
N ALA A 149 9.01 -10.22 30.54
CA ALA A 149 9.53 -9.67 31.79
C ALA A 149 10.15 -10.84 32.56
N VAL A 150 11.48 -10.86 32.61
CA VAL A 150 12.20 -11.77 33.49
C VAL A 150 12.02 -11.20 34.89
N SER A 151 11.23 -11.89 35.70
CA SER A 151 11.16 -11.73 37.17
C SER A 151 11.67 -13.02 37.80
#